data_AF-A0A382DMZ5-F1
#
_entry.id   AF-A0A382DMZ5-F1
#
_cell.length_a   1.000
_cell.length_b   1.000
_cell.length_c   1.000
_cell.angle_alpha   90.00
_cell.angle_beta   90.00
_cell.angle_gamma   90.00
#
_symmetry.space_group_name_H-M   'P 1'
#
loop_
_entity.id
_entity.type
_entity.pdbx_description
1 polymer ?
#
loop_
_entity_poly.entity_id
_entity_poly.type
_entity_poly.pdbx_seq_one_letter_code
_entity_poly.pdbx_strand_id
1 'polypeptide(L)'
;FSNMPGNNDPTYWNYKNESLDLITQKIYTSDFASAEERISLIEQATKEGIKESVRIFLATKIDQYVANEKIDGIINALGAGVPSRFTTINAKSDNDSLVIGVKQIYQGAWNPIGGFSDVYSNQIWLNLYDPGVFSHPFTGKIIPIRTEWQVENFGKEQKISVPEDAVIWDIETQKWKSVGTDVNAVSKITYDLIFGEWHNGEKMDMNDILYSLYFLLEWGSEPHENDKTYDSEYSAQAMQNAKTLIGIKPIDEDTIEVYVNYWHFDEAEIASWAAPWSSMPWEVIASMEEAVLDGKISFSRSSSTSKSVNWLSLIVPNDAEMIRQHITEFKESGYVPPSLQNSQHGSEYFESRYNASIDWIEENDHAVISNGPFYLDNYSPESRTITIKAFDSDGYPFKAGKWEKFEQVKYPKIVDIKIPDTVTLGKLLSVPVETENSSAIHYFVSNSKGETVVSGIKSASNNLVEIILTEEDTSRLDVGGNTIKIFASSDEALRPDGYSTSFIAVEEQASLPTVPILEAESNVEGVSYPGIASIIIGAIIVGIIVYIRRKRKAKRA
;
A
#
# COMPACT_ATOMS: atom_id res chain seq x y z
N PHE A 1 2.66 8.03 14.93
CA PHE A 1 3.89 8.56 14.31
C PHE A 1 3.65 8.62 12.80
N SER A 2 4.02 9.71 12.13
CA SER A 2 3.82 10.01 10.71
C SER A 2 2.47 10.63 10.27
N ASN A 3 2.58 11.70 9.47
CA ASN A 3 1.57 12.64 8.90
C ASN A 3 0.92 13.70 9.82
N MET A 4 1.14 13.66 11.13
CA MET A 4 0.79 14.78 12.01
C MET A 4 1.70 15.99 11.70
N PRO A 5 1.17 17.23 11.71
CA PRO A 5 1.98 18.42 11.47
C PRO A 5 3.24 18.44 12.34
N GLY A 6 4.41 18.64 11.71
CA GLY A 6 5.71 18.75 12.37
C GLY A 6 6.61 17.51 12.32
N ASN A 7 6.09 16.32 11.97
CA ASN A 7 6.87 15.08 11.83
C ASN A 7 7.78 14.73 13.03
N ASN A 8 7.48 15.24 14.24
CA ASN A 8 8.33 15.14 15.43
C ASN A 8 9.74 15.76 15.28
N ASP A 9 9.97 16.55 14.23
CA ASP A 9 11.19 17.36 14.15
C ASP A 9 11.11 18.43 15.25
N PRO A 10 12.06 18.47 16.20
CA PRO A 10 12.04 19.43 17.31
C PRO A 10 12.18 20.89 16.83
N THR A 11 12.62 21.11 15.60
CA THR A 11 12.71 22.43 14.98
C THR A 11 11.39 22.90 14.36
N TYR A 12 10.39 22.02 14.23
CA TYR A 12 9.08 22.33 13.63
C TYR A 12 7.99 22.55 14.69
N TRP A 13 6.89 23.20 14.30
CA TRP A 13 5.67 23.20 15.11
C TRP A 13 5.01 21.82 15.00
N ASN A 14 4.85 21.17 16.16
CA ASN A 14 4.25 19.84 16.26
C ASN A 14 2.85 19.94 16.86
N TYR A 15 1.84 19.42 16.15
CA TYR A 15 0.50 19.29 16.71
C TYR A 15 0.52 18.25 17.84
N LYS A 16 -0.20 18.54 18.93
CA LYS A 16 -0.30 17.66 20.10
C LYS A 16 -1.75 17.60 20.57
N ASN A 17 -2.23 16.38 20.81
CA ASN A 17 -3.49 16.15 21.49
C ASN A 17 -3.34 14.84 22.26
N GLU A 18 -3.26 14.95 23.59
CA GLU A 18 -2.91 13.82 24.46
C GLU A 18 -3.85 12.62 24.27
N SER A 19 -5.16 12.86 24.12
CA SER A 19 -6.13 11.78 23.92
C SER A 19 -5.95 11.10 22.57
N LEU A 20 -5.79 11.87 21.49
CA LEU A 20 -5.56 11.32 20.14
C LEU A 20 -4.22 10.59 20.06
N ASP A 21 -3.17 11.17 20.64
CA ASP A 21 -1.84 10.60 20.67
C ASP A 21 -1.86 9.26 21.43
N LEU A 22 -2.49 9.18 22.60
CA LEU A 22 -2.65 7.94 23.36
C LEU A 22 -3.41 6.86 22.56
N ILE A 23 -4.56 7.19 21.97
CA ILE A 23 -5.37 6.22 21.23
C ILE A 23 -4.62 5.73 19.98
N THR A 24 -4.03 6.64 19.20
CA THR A 24 -3.36 6.29 17.95
C THR A 24 -2.04 5.56 18.19
N GLN A 25 -1.31 5.88 19.26
CA GLN A 25 -0.14 5.10 19.67
C GLN A 25 -0.52 3.67 20.00
N LYS A 26 -1.61 3.45 20.77
CA LYS A 26 -2.10 2.09 21.06
C LYS A 26 -2.43 1.30 19.81
N ILE A 27 -3.09 1.91 18.83
CA ILE A 27 -3.39 1.25 17.56
C ILE A 27 -2.11 0.91 16.82
N TYR A 28 -1.16 1.85 16.74
CA TYR A 28 0.09 1.69 16.01
C TYR A 28 1.01 0.63 16.61
N THR A 29 1.23 0.64 17.93
CA THR A 29 2.11 -0.32 18.63
C THR A 29 1.41 -1.63 18.97
N SER A 30 0.17 -1.82 18.52
CA SER A 30 -0.66 -2.99 18.82
C SER A 30 -0.90 -3.22 20.32
N ASP A 31 -1.03 -2.13 21.06
CA ASP A 31 -1.42 -2.12 22.47
C ASP A 31 -2.95 -2.23 22.65
N PHE A 32 -3.50 -3.34 22.17
CA PHE A 32 -4.88 -3.80 22.38
C PHE A 32 -4.90 -5.32 22.60
N ALA A 33 -5.88 -5.86 23.31
CA ALA A 33 -5.97 -7.28 23.64
C ALA A 33 -6.73 -8.12 22.60
N SER A 34 -7.45 -7.49 21.67
CA SER A 34 -8.33 -8.18 20.72
C SER A 34 -8.60 -7.34 19.46
N ALA A 35 -9.17 -7.98 18.43
CA ALA A 35 -9.64 -7.30 17.24
C ALA A 35 -10.77 -6.31 17.56
N GLU A 36 -11.67 -6.67 18.48
CA GLU A 36 -12.79 -5.85 18.92
C GLU A 36 -12.30 -4.58 19.63
N GLU A 37 -11.29 -4.71 20.48
CA GLU A 37 -10.68 -3.54 21.14
C GLU A 37 -10.00 -2.63 20.11
N ARG A 38 -9.27 -3.19 19.14
CA ARG A 38 -8.69 -2.40 18.04
C ARG A 38 -9.76 -1.64 17.25
N ILE A 39 -10.88 -2.29 16.92
CA ILE A 39 -12.02 -1.65 16.24
C ILE A 39 -12.54 -0.47 17.09
N SER A 40 -12.76 -0.68 18.39
CA SER A 40 -13.21 0.39 19.28
C SER A 40 -12.22 1.56 19.36
N LEU A 41 -10.92 1.29 19.40
CA LEU A 41 -9.89 2.33 19.37
C LEU A 41 -9.93 3.12 18.06
N ILE A 42 -10.09 2.46 16.91
CA ILE A 42 -10.20 3.11 15.59
C ILE A 42 -11.45 3.99 15.51
N GLU A 43 -12.59 3.52 16.02
CA GLU A 43 -13.83 4.30 16.08
C GLU A 43 -13.64 5.56 16.93
N GLN A 44 -13.01 5.44 18.10
CA GLN A 44 -12.68 6.56 18.98
C GLN A 44 -11.72 7.55 18.31
N ALA A 45 -10.62 7.05 17.72
CA ALA A 45 -9.64 7.86 17.00
C ALA A 45 -10.28 8.62 15.84
N THR A 46 -11.17 7.97 15.09
CA THR A 46 -11.89 8.58 13.95
C THR A 46 -12.82 9.69 14.43
N LYS A 47 -13.62 9.42 15.48
CA LYS A 47 -14.53 10.40 16.06
C LYS A 47 -13.79 11.62 16.58
N GLU A 48 -12.70 11.41 17.28
CA GLU A 48 -11.91 12.50 17.85
C GLU A 48 -11.13 13.25 16.75
N GLY A 49 -10.57 12.54 15.78
CA GLY A 49 -9.88 13.14 14.64
C GLY A 49 -10.78 14.05 13.80
N ILE A 50 -12.07 13.72 13.65
CA ILE A 50 -13.05 14.58 12.99
C ILE A 50 -13.31 15.87 13.79
N LYS A 51 -13.40 15.78 15.12
CA LYS A 51 -13.66 16.94 15.99
C LYS A 51 -12.47 17.88 16.09
N GLU A 52 -11.27 17.32 16.16
CA GLU A 52 -10.00 18.01 16.37
C GLU A 52 -9.26 18.29 15.06
N SER A 53 -9.91 18.07 13.91
CA SER A 53 -9.25 18.11 12.62
C SER A 53 -8.64 19.48 12.34
N VAL A 54 -7.30 19.54 12.31
CA VAL A 54 -6.54 20.72 11.89
C VAL A 54 -6.47 20.90 10.37
N ARG A 55 -7.05 19.95 9.61
CA ARG A 55 -7.15 19.98 8.15
C ARG A 55 -8.62 19.75 7.76
N ILE A 56 -9.11 20.51 6.78
CA ILE A 56 -10.46 20.31 6.24
C ILE A 56 -10.32 19.68 4.85
N PHE A 57 -10.99 18.55 4.63
CA PHE A 57 -11.09 17.96 3.29
C PHE A 57 -12.02 18.81 2.42
N LEU A 58 -11.46 19.52 1.45
CA LEU A 58 -12.20 20.46 0.59
C LEU A 58 -12.78 19.82 -0.67
N ALA A 59 -12.14 18.77 -1.19
CA ALA A 59 -12.54 18.11 -2.42
C ALA A 59 -12.04 16.67 -2.45
N THR A 60 -12.82 15.81 -3.11
CA THR A 60 -12.36 14.49 -3.57
C THR A 60 -12.17 14.54 -5.09
N LYS A 61 -11.22 13.77 -5.60
CA LYS A 61 -10.97 13.63 -7.03
C LYS A 61 -11.11 12.17 -7.41
N ILE A 62 -11.64 11.93 -8.61
CA ILE A 62 -11.59 10.63 -9.26
C ILE A 62 -10.37 10.66 -10.18
N ASP A 63 -9.34 9.91 -9.82
CA ASP A 63 -8.18 9.73 -10.69
C ASP A 63 -8.52 8.68 -11.76
N GLN A 64 -8.42 9.09 -13.02
CA GLN A 64 -8.70 8.24 -14.17
C GLN A 64 -7.38 7.74 -14.76
N TYR A 65 -7.24 6.42 -14.78
CA TYR A 65 -6.15 5.74 -15.47
C TYR A 65 -6.70 5.13 -16.76
N VAL A 66 -5.91 5.21 -17.84
CA VAL A 66 -6.28 4.67 -19.15
C VAL A 66 -5.19 3.69 -19.56
N ALA A 67 -5.59 2.46 -19.85
CA ALA A 67 -4.74 1.46 -20.50
C ALA A 67 -5.22 1.24 -21.93
N ASN A 68 -4.30 0.91 -22.83
CA ASN A 68 -4.66 0.51 -24.18
C ASN A 68 -5.36 -0.86 -24.12
N GLU A 69 -6.43 -1.05 -24.90
CA GLU A 69 -7.22 -2.30 -24.94
C GLU A 69 -6.41 -3.54 -25.36
N LYS A 70 -5.23 -3.34 -25.96
CA LYS A 70 -4.29 -4.40 -26.36
C LYS A 70 -3.31 -4.80 -25.25
N ILE A 71 -3.40 -4.18 -24.08
CA ILE A 71 -2.56 -4.52 -22.93
C ILE A 71 -3.40 -5.36 -21.98
N ASP A 72 -3.02 -6.62 -21.85
CA ASP A 72 -3.59 -7.55 -20.88
C ASP A 72 -2.86 -7.44 -19.54
N GLY A 73 -3.40 -8.07 -18.49
CA GLY A 73 -2.72 -8.17 -17.20
C GLY A 73 -2.77 -6.92 -16.31
N ILE A 74 -3.63 -5.94 -16.63
CA ILE A 74 -3.80 -4.73 -15.81
C ILE A 74 -4.46 -5.05 -14.47
N ILE A 75 -3.84 -4.64 -13.36
CA ILE A 75 -4.32 -4.88 -12.00
C ILE A 75 -4.70 -3.56 -11.33
N ASN A 76 -6.01 -3.32 -11.17
CA ASN A 76 -6.52 -2.10 -10.54
C ASN A 76 -6.65 -2.25 -9.02
N ALA A 77 -5.53 -2.17 -8.30
CA ALA A 77 -5.50 -2.28 -6.84
C ALA A 77 -6.37 -1.19 -6.18
N LEU A 78 -7.06 -1.50 -5.08
CA LEU A 78 -8.00 -0.56 -4.45
C LEU A 78 -7.34 0.68 -3.84
N GLY A 79 -6.14 0.52 -3.26
CA GLY A 79 -5.40 1.62 -2.64
C GLY A 79 -4.55 2.41 -3.64
N ALA A 80 -3.75 1.70 -4.44
CA ALA A 80 -2.77 2.32 -5.35
C ALA A 80 -3.32 2.60 -6.76
N GLY A 81 -4.46 2.00 -7.13
CA GLY A 81 -4.99 2.05 -8.49
C GLY A 81 -4.16 1.24 -9.49
N VAL A 82 -4.30 1.58 -10.77
CA VAL A 82 -3.51 1.01 -11.88
C VAL A 82 -2.00 1.17 -11.69
N PRO A 83 -1.44 2.27 -11.15
CA PRO A 83 0.00 2.40 -10.91
C PRO A 83 0.58 1.52 -9.80
N SER A 84 -0.18 0.56 -9.27
CA SER A 84 0.37 -0.41 -8.34
C SER A 84 1.52 -1.20 -8.97
N ARG A 85 2.46 -1.67 -8.14
CA ARG A 85 3.60 -2.50 -8.58
C ARG A 85 3.17 -3.70 -9.42
N PHE A 86 2.00 -4.26 -9.12
CA PHE A 86 1.50 -5.46 -9.78
C PHE A 86 1.19 -5.22 -11.25
N THR A 87 0.75 -4.01 -11.65
CA THR A 87 0.37 -3.75 -13.03
C THR A 87 1.57 -3.81 -13.97
N THR A 88 2.64 -3.06 -13.72
CA THR A 88 3.81 -3.03 -14.61
C THR A 88 4.43 -4.42 -14.72
N ILE A 89 4.53 -5.14 -13.59
CA ILE A 89 5.13 -6.48 -13.54
C ILE A 89 4.26 -7.52 -14.27
N ASN A 90 2.94 -7.37 -14.23
CA ASN A 90 2.01 -8.35 -14.80
C ASN A 90 1.52 -8.02 -16.21
N ALA A 91 1.70 -6.77 -16.67
CA ALA A 91 1.22 -6.31 -17.96
C ALA A 91 1.82 -7.14 -19.10
N LYS A 92 0.97 -7.50 -20.07
CA LYS A 92 1.35 -8.29 -21.25
C LYS A 92 0.96 -7.54 -22.50
N SER A 93 1.83 -7.59 -23.50
CA SER A 93 1.57 -7.01 -24.81
C SER A 93 2.30 -7.79 -25.90
N ASP A 94 1.87 -7.64 -27.15
CA ASP A 94 2.56 -8.21 -28.32
C ASP A 94 3.90 -7.51 -28.65
N ASN A 95 4.26 -6.45 -27.90
CA ASN A 95 5.49 -5.70 -28.09
C ASN A 95 6.47 -5.94 -26.94
N ASP A 96 7.77 -5.80 -27.23
CA ASP A 96 8.85 -5.91 -26.25
C ASP A 96 9.00 -4.67 -25.34
N SER A 97 8.11 -3.68 -25.47
CA SER A 97 8.18 -2.43 -24.70
C SER A 97 6.80 -1.92 -24.30
N LEU A 98 6.68 -1.45 -23.06
CA LEU A 98 5.50 -0.79 -22.53
C LEU A 98 5.81 0.67 -22.20
N VAL A 99 5.04 1.60 -22.79
CA VAL A 99 5.16 3.03 -22.49
C VAL A 99 4.12 3.41 -21.43
N ILE A 100 4.59 3.83 -20.26
CA ILE A 100 3.74 4.26 -19.14
C ILE A 100 3.82 5.78 -19.02
N GLY A 101 2.68 6.44 -19.24
CA GLY A 101 2.56 7.88 -19.04
C GLY A 101 2.51 8.24 -17.56
N VAL A 102 3.51 8.96 -17.07
CA VAL A 102 3.58 9.45 -15.68
C VAL A 102 3.49 10.97 -15.63
N LYS A 103 2.96 11.51 -14.53
CA LYS A 103 2.86 12.97 -14.33
C LYS A 103 4.23 13.61 -14.08
N GLN A 104 5.10 12.91 -13.33
CA GLN A 104 6.49 13.27 -13.10
C GLN A 104 7.30 11.95 -13.09
N ILE A 105 8.57 12.00 -13.51
CA ILE A 105 9.44 10.83 -13.49
C ILE A 105 10.22 10.68 -12.17
N TYR A 106 10.40 11.76 -11.41
CA TYR A 106 10.95 11.74 -10.05
C TYR A 106 10.67 13.09 -9.37
N GLN A 107 10.65 13.11 -8.03
CA GLN A 107 10.60 14.35 -7.24
C GLN A 107 11.45 14.26 -5.95
N GLY A 108 11.45 13.10 -5.31
CA GLY A 108 12.24 12.76 -4.14
C GLY A 108 13.54 12.05 -4.50
N ALA A 109 14.36 11.83 -3.48
CA ALA A 109 15.65 11.17 -3.63
C ALA A 109 15.50 9.65 -3.69
N TRP A 110 16.35 9.00 -4.50
CA TRP A 110 16.36 7.54 -4.68
C TRP A 110 17.33 6.90 -3.68
N ASN A 111 16.90 6.72 -2.44
CA ASN A 111 17.60 5.93 -1.43
C ASN A 111 16.56 5.23 -0.53
N PRO A 112 16.73 3.94 -0.18
CA PRO A 112 15.71 3.18 0.56
C PRO A 112 15.61 3.52 2.06
N ILE A 113 16.48 4.37 2.61
CA ILE A 113 16.52 4.68 4.05
C ILE A 113 15.63 5.88 4.40
N GLY A 114 15.83 7.01 3.72
CA GLY A 114 15.06 8.24 3.91
C GLY A 114 14.61 8.90 2.60
N GLY A 115 14.66 8.16 1.49
CA GLY A 115 14.22 8.56 0.16
C GLY A 115 12.81 8.05 -0.18
N PHE A 116 12.49 8.00 -1.48
CA PHE A 116 11.22 7.50 -2.04
C PHE A 116 9.94 8.06 -1.40
N SER A 117 10.00 9.27 -0.85
CA SER A 117 8.89 9.90 -0.13
C SER A 117 7.83 10.54 -1.03
N ASP A 118 8.06 10.53 -2.36
CA ASP A 118 7.07 10.95 -3.35
C ASP A 118 6.49 9.74 -4.11
N VAL A 119 5.24 9.88 -4.55
CA VAL A 119 4.53 8.82 -5.26
C VAL A 119 5.19 8.46 -6.60
N TYR A 120 5.90 9.37 -7.25
CA TYR A 120 6.43 9.16 -8.60
C TYR A 120 7.69 8.30 -8.58
N SER A 121 8.66 8.60 -7.72
CA SER A 121 9.85 7.77 -7.55
C SER A 121 9.51 6.40 -6.97
N ASN A 122 8.63 6.35 -5.95
CA ASN A 122 8.24 5.11 -5.31
C ASN A 122 7.51 4.15 -6.27
N GLN A 123 6.64 4.66 -7.15
CA GLN A 123 5.98 3.83 -8.16
C GLN A 123 6.96 3.13 -9.09
N ILE A 124 8.08 3.78 -9.44
CA ILE A 124 9.11 3.20 -10.29
C ILE A 124 9.94 2.20 -9.49
N TRP A 125 10.39 2.60 -8.30
CA TRP A 125 11.18 1.76 -7.38
C TRP A 125 10.53 0.41 -7.07
N LEU A 126 9.21 0.38 -6.87
CA LEU A 126 8.48 -0.87 -6.60
C LEU A 126 8.46 -1.89 -7.75
N ASN A 127 8.93 -1.52 -8.94
CA ASN A 127 9.20 -2.44 -10.06
C ASN A 127 10.64 -2.93 -10.07
N LEU A 128 11.55 -2.19 -9.42
CA LEU A 128 12.97 -2.50 -9.30
C LEU A 128 13.28 -3.36 -8.06
N TYR A 129 12.40 -3.33 -7.08
CA TYR A 129 12.58 -3.98 -5.79
C TYR A 129 11.47 -4.99 -5.51
N ASP A 130 11.87 -6.20 -5.11
CA ASP A 130 11.00 -7.19 -4.50
C ASP A 130 11.14 -7.15 -2.97
N PRO A 131 10.09 -6.76 -2.22
CA PRO A 131 10.10 -6.76 -0.77
C PRO A 131 9.95 -8.17 -0.18
N GLY A 132 10.21 -8.32 1.12
CA GLY A 132 9.93 -9.57 1.83
C GLY A 132 8.44 -9.89 1.85
N VAL A 133 7.63 -8.90 2.22
CA VAL A 133 6.17 -8.95 2.26
C VAL A 133 5.56 -7.72 1.59
N PHE A 134 4.29 -7.78 1.21
CA PHE A 134 3.57 -6.63 0.65
C PHE A 134 2.08 -6.69 0.93
N SER A 135 1.37 -5.56 0.79
CA SER A 135 -0.09 -5.54 0.95
C SER A 135 -0.81 -6.14 -0.25
N HIS A 136 -1.79 -7.00 0.02
CA HIS A 136 -2.67 -7.56 -1.00
C HIS A 136 -3.49 -6.44 -1.69
N PRO A 137 -3.54 -6.40 -3.04
CA PRO A 137 -4.08 -5.25 -3.77
C PRO A 137 -5.57 -4.98 -3.54
N PHE A 138 -6.34 -5.96 -3.07
CA PHE A 138 -7.79 -5.85 -2.88
C PHE A 138 -8.25 -6.00 -1.42
N THR A 139 -7.38 -6.47 -0.52
CA THR A 139 -7.75 -6.70 0.89
C THR A 139 -6.86 -5.96 1.87
N GLY A 140 -5.72 -5.41 1.44
CA GLY A 140 -4.76 -4.75 2.32
C GLY A 140 -3.99 -5.71 3.24
N LYS A 141 -4.44 -6.96 3.41
CA LYS A 141 -3.75 -7.98 4.20
C LYS A 141 -2.32 -8.18 3.72
N ILE A 142 -1.40 -8.41 4.64
CA ILE A 142 -0.01 -8.70 4.32
C ILE A 142 0.07 -10.08 3.63
N ILE A 143 0.80 -10.14 2.52
CA ILE A 143 1.10 -11.36 1.78
C ILE A 143 2.62 -11.52 1.63
N PRO A 144 3.13 -12.77 1.63
CA PRO A 144 4.52 -13.04 1.34
C PRO A 144 4.85 -12.69 -0.11
N ILE A 145 6.03 -12.10 -0.33
CA ILE A 145 6.63 -11.91 -1.65
C ILE A 145 7.94 -12.71 -1.69
N ARG A 146 8.96 -12.29 -0.93
CA ARG A 146 10.28 -12.95 -0.83
C ARG A 146 10.54 -13.65 0.49
N THR A 147 9.61 -13.59 1.44
CA THR A 147 9.71 -14.31 2.71
C THR A 147 8.48 -15.18 2.92
N GLU A 148 8.67 -16.49 3.01
CA GLU A 148 7.67 -17.39 3.58
C GLU A 148 7.87 -17.43 5.09
N TRP A 149 6.82 -17.66 5.87
CA TRP A 149 6.90 -17.55 7.33
C TRP A 149 5.94 -18.47 8.07
N GLN A 150 6.34 -18.82 9.29
CA GLN A 150 5.49 -19.44 10.30
C GLN A 150 5.59 -18.65 11.60
N VAL A 151 4.44 -18.29 12.16
CA VAL A 151 4.36 -17.51 13.41
C VAL A 151 3.97 -18.43 14.56
N GLU A 152 4.77 -18.40 15.62
CA GLU A 152 4.41 -18.94 16.93
C GLU A 152 4.07 -17.77 17.84
N ASN A 153 2.81 -17.69 18.28
CA ASN A 153 2.30 -16.67 19.18
C ASN A 153 1.21 -17.26 20.09
N PHE A 154 1.39 -17.16 21.41
CA PHE A 154 0.50 -17.74 22.41
C PHE A 154 -0.36 -16.70 23.15
N GLY A 155 -0.43 -15.46 22.65
CA GLY A 155 -1.08 -14.34 23.32
C GLY A 155 -0.12 -13.51 24.17
N LYS A 156 -0.53 -12.28 24.53
CA LYS A 156 0.33 -11.30 25.24
C LYS A 156 0.90 -11.78 26.57
N GLU A 157 0.21 -12.69 27.26
CA GLU A 157 0.60 -13.17 28.60
C GLU A 157 1.54 -14.37 28.57
N GLN A 158 1.63 -15.05 27.42
CA GLN A 158 2.46 -16.23 27.26
C GLN A 158 3.77 -15.85 26.58
N LYS A 159 4.85 -16.46 27.07
CA LYS A 159 6.21 -16.15 26.64
C LYS A 159 6.84 -17.35 25.96
N ILE A 160 7.59 -17.08 24.91
CA ILE A 160 8.38 -18.04 24.16
C ILE A 160 9.83 -17.90 24.62
N SER A 161 10.44 -19.00 25.07
CA SER A 161 11.86 -19.00 25.44
C SER A 161 12.70 -18.77 24.19
N VAL A 162 13.61 -17.80 24.26
CA VAL A 162 14.57 -17.53 23.20
C VAL A 162 15.80 -18.44 23.40
N PRO A 163 16.33 -19.10 22.36
CA PRO A 163 17.56 -19.87 22.47
C PRO A 163 18.73 -19.01 22.95
N GLU A 164 19.55 -19.54 23.86
CA GLU A 164 20.68 -18.81 24.45
C GLU A 164 21.71 -18.35 23.38
N ASP A 165 21.83 -19.11 22.30
CA ASP A 165 22.72 -18.85 21.17
C ASP A 165 22.12 -17.92 20.10
N ALA A 166 20.86 -17.50 20.25
CA ALA A 166 20.32 -16.40 19.44
C ALA A 166 21.14 -15.13 19.70
N VAL A 167 21.25 -14.26 18.70
CA VAL A 167 22.10 -13.06 18.74
C VAL A 167 21.31 -11.78 18.61
N ILE A 168 21.86 -10.70 19.15
CA ILE A 168 21.38 -9.33 18.96
C ILE A 168 22.56 -8.38 18.81
N TRP A 169 22.39 -7.31 18.02
CA TRP A 169 23.44 -6.31 17.82
C TRP A 169 23.67 -5.51 19.11
N ASP A 170 24.93 -5.38 19.50
CA ASP A 170 25.35 -4.59 20.65
C ASP A 170 26.05 -3.31 20.19
N ILE A 171 25.34 -2.20 20.30
CA ILE A 171 25.79 -0.88 19.83
C ILE A 171 27.08 -0.44 20.54
N GLU A 172 27.23 -0.74 21.83
CA GLU A 172 28.42 -0.34 22.60
C GLU A 172 29.69 -1.08 22.15
N THR A 173 29.60 -2.38 21.89
CA THR A 173 30.75 -3.20 21.49
C THR A 173 30.89 -3.36 19.99
N GLN A 174 29.91 -2.86 19.22
CA GLN A 174 29.83 -2.95 17.76
C GLN A 174 29.94 -4.39 17.26
N LYS A 175 29.23 -5.32 17.91
CA LYS A 175 29.26 -6.76 17.62
C LYS A 175 27.91 -7.43 17.85
N TRP A 176 27.67 -8.53 17.15
CA TRP A 176 26.61 -9.48 17.51
C TRP A 176 27.00 -10.20 18.81
N LYS A 177 26.13 -10.13 19.82
CA LYS A 177 26.28 -10.88 21.08
C LYS A 177 25.13 -11.85 21.27
N SER A 178 25.39 -12.94 21.98
CA SER A 178 24.33 -13.85 22.44
C SER A 178 23.33 -13.11 23.32
N VAL A 179 22.05 -13.43 23.19
CA VAL A 179 20.98 -12.88 24.03
C VAL A 179 21.09 -13.35 25.48
N GLY A 180 21.69 -14.52 25.72
CA GLY A 180 21.93 -15.09 27.04
C GLY A 180 20.79 -15.98 27.55
N THR A 181 20.86 -16.34 28.84
CA THR A 181 19.91 -17.24 29.50
C THR A 181 18.64 -16.52 29.93
N ASP A 182 17.54 -17.26 30.06
CA ASP A 182 16.25 -16.78 30.59
C ASP A 182 15.60 -15.62 29.79
N VAL A 183 16.00 -15.44 28.53
CA VAL A 183 15.41 -14.46 27.61
C VAL A 183 14.12 -15.01 27.01
N ASN A 184 13.10 -14.15 26.91
CA ASN A 184 11.78 -14.50 26.44
C ASN A 184 11.26 -13.47 25.43
N ALA A 185 10.49 -13.94 24.46
CA ALA A 185 9.78 -13.12 23.47
C ALA A 185 8.26 -13.39 23.52
N VAL A 186 7.47 -12.52 22.90
CA VAL A 186 6.02 -12.68 22.79
C VAL A 186 5.66 -13.49 21.55
N SER A 187 6.34 -13.22 20.45
CA SER A 187 6.19 -13.96 19.20
C SER A 187 7.54 -14.40 18.68
N LYS A 188 7.54 -15.57 18.05
CA LYS A 188 8.65 -16.08 17.24
C LYS A 188 8.15 -16.22 15.81
N ILE A 189 8.95 -15.77 14.86
CA ILE A 189 8.69 -15.97 13.44
C ILE A 189 9.86 -16.74 12.86
N THR A 190 9.58 -17.88 12.22
CA THR A 190 10.56 -18.59 11.40
C THR A 190 10.32 -18.18 9.95
N TYR A 191 11.29 -17.52 9.34
CA TYR A 191 11.26 -17.13 7.94
C TYR A 191 12.09 -18.09 7.09
N ASP A 192 11.52 -18.46 5.95
CA ASP A 192 12.23 -19.05 4.82
C ASP A 192 12.38 -17.96 3.74
N LEU A 193 13.62 -17.59 3.45
CA LEU A 193 13.98 -16.45 2.62
C LEU A 193 14.23 -16.89 1.18
N ILE A 194 13.40 -16.37 0.27
CA ILE A 194 13.58 -16.64 -1.16
C ILE A 194 14.67 -15.72 -1.68
N PHE A 195 15.93 -16.13 -1.60
CA PHE A 195 17.06 -15.42 -2.22
C PHE A 195 17.07 -15.53 -3.75
N GLY A 196 17.88 -14.69 -4.38
CA GLY A 196 18.05 -14.63 -5.83
C GLY A 196 19.30 -13.82 -6.15
N GLU A 197 19.31 -13.15 -7.29
CA GLU A 197 20.40 -12.26 -7.68
C GLU A 197 20.03 -10.78 -7.52
N TRP A 198 21.00 -10.00 -7.08
CA TRP A 198 21.00 -8.56 -7.22
C TRP A 198 21.19 -8.18 -8.70
N HIS A 199 20.77 -6.98 -9.09
CA HIS A 199 20.88 -6.51 -10.48
C HIS A 199 22.33 -6.44 -11.00
N ASN A 200 23.31 -6.30 -10.11
CA ASN A 200 24.74 -6.36 -10.43
C ASN A 200 25.28 -7.80 -10.63
N GLY A 201 24.41 -8.82 -10.56
CA GLY A 201 24.76 -10.22 -10.79
C GLY A 201 25.24 -10.99 -9.56
N GLU A 202 25.46 -10.32 -8.42
CA GLU A 202 25.84 -10.99 -7.18
C GLU A 202 24.64 -11.69 -6.53
N LYS A 203 24.90 -12.82 -5.87
CA LYS A 203 23.85 -13.57 -5.17
C LYS A 203 23.53 -12.92 -3.83
N MET A 204 22.24 -12.85 -3.51
CA MET A 204 21.77 -12.53 -2.17
C MET A 204 22.14 -13.65 -1.20
N ASP A 205 22.48 -13.29 0.04
CA ASP A 205 22.71 -14.24 1.11
C ASP A 205 22.37 -13.67 2.50
N MET A 206 22.64 -14.45 3.55
CA MET A 206 22.37 -14.07 4.93
C MET A 206 23.16 -12.82 5.39
N ASN A 207 24.30 -12.46 4.78
CA ASN A 207 25.02 -11.22 5.13
C ASN A 207 24.20 -9.97 4.75
N ASP A 208 23.46 -10.02 3.63
CA ASP A 208 22.55 -8.92 3.25
C ASP A 208 21.48 -8.68 4.32
N ILE A 209 20.97 -9.77 4.90
CA ILE A 209 19.95 -9.75 5.94
C ILE A 209 20.54 -9.28 7.29
N LEU A 210 21.69 -9.82 7.68
CA LEU A 210 22.38 -9.42 8.90
C LEU A 210 22.76 -7.95 8.87
N TYR A 211 23.26 -7.45 7.75
CA TYR A 211 23.59 -6.03 7.61
C TYR A 211 22.33 -5.15 7.71
N SER A 212 21.21 -5.54 7.11
CA SER A 212 19.93 -4.83 7.28
C SER A 212 19.43 -4.80 8.73
N LEU A 213 19.59 -5.90 9.47
CA LEU A 213 19.19 -6.00 10.88
C LEU A 213 20.13 -5.21 11.80
N TYR A 214 21.42 -5.22 11.50
CA TYR A 214 22.40 -4.32 12.12
C TYR A 214 21.97 -2.87 11.93
N PHE A 215 21.71 -2.45 10.68
CA PHE A 215 21.36 -1.08 10.36
C PHE A 215 20.08 -0.64 11.10
N LEU A 216 19.08 -1.52 11.18
CA LEU A 216 17.87 -1.29 11.99
C LEU A 216 18.20 -1.04 13.46
N LEU A 217 19.03 -1.88 14.08
CA LEU A 217 19.35 -1.79 15.51
C LEU A 217 20.25 -0.59 15.84
N GLU A 218 21.24 -0.30 14.99
CA GLU A 218 22.16 0.83 15.15
C GLU A 218 21.39 2.16 14.99
N TRP A 219 20.79 2.38 13.82
CA TRP A 219 20.13 3.64 13.47
C TRP A 219 18.74 3.81 14.09
N GLY A 220 18.12 2.72 14.57
CA GLY A 220 16.86 2.74 15.30
C GLY A 220 17.02 2.88 16.82
N SER A 221 18.25 2.91 17.33
CA SER A 221 18.48 3.03 18.76
C SER A 221 18.17 4.43 19.31
N GLU A 222 18.07 4.54 20.64
CA GLU A 222 17.99 5.86 21.28
C GLU A 222 19.34 6.57 21.17
N PRO A 223 19.37 7.86 20.75
CA PRO A 223 20.63 8.58 20.61
C PRO A 223 21.41 8.64 21.91
N HIS A 224 22.69 8.30 21.86
CA HIS A 224 23.62 8.43 22.98
C HIS A 224 24.62 9.57 22.73
N GLU A 225 25.46 9.89 23.72
CA GLU A 225 26.40 11.00 23.62
C GLU A 225 27.43 10.74 22.50
N ASN A 226 27.55 11.67 21.55
CA ASN A 226 28.40 11.58 20.35
C ASN A 226 27.96 10.53 19.30
N ASP A 227 26.73 10.03 19.39
CA ASP A 227 26.16 9.16 18.37
C ASP A 227 25.99 9.90 17.03
N LYS A 228 26.53 9.32 15.95
CA LYS A 228 26.41 9.82 14.59
C LYS A 228 25.35 9.07 13.76
N THR A 229 24.83 7.96 14.27
CA THR A 229 23.90 7.04 13.59
C THR A 229 22.45 7.43 13.85
N TYR A 230 22.13 8.71 13.66
CA TYR A 230 20.77 9.22 13.82
C TYR A 230 20.30 10.02 12.60
N ASP A 231 19.12 9.65 12.11
CA ASP A 231 18.36 10.36 11.09
C ASP A 231 16.94 10.64 11.58
N SER A 232 16.49 11.90 11.51
CA SER A 232 15.25 12.31 12.15
C SER A 232 13.98 11.65 11.57
N GLU A 233 14.00 11.22 10.31
CA GLU A 233 12.84 10.57 9.68
C GLU A 233 12.92 9.04 9.81
N TYR A 234 14.09 8.45 9.54
CA TYR A 234 14.29 7.01 9.61
C TYR A 234 14.30 6.51 11.07
N SER A 235 15.13 7.08 11.94
CA SER A 235 15.30 6.61 13.32
C SER A 235 13.99 6.66 14.10
N ALA A 236 13.15 7.68 13.86
CA ALA A 236 11.85 7.82 14.51
C ALA A 236 10.88 6.67 14.19
N GLN A 237 10.99 6.07 13.01
CA GLN A 237 10.19 4.91 12.59
C GLN A 237 10.86 3.61 13.04
N ALA A 238 12.15 3.46 12.73
CA ALA A 238 12.98 2.29 13.02
C ALA A 238 13.01 1.93 14.50
N MET A 239 12.99 2.92 15.40
CA MET A 239 13.03 2.72 16.85
C MET A 239 11.91 1.82 17.37
N GLN A 240 10.75 1.82 16.73
CA GLN A 240 9.62 0.99 17.17
C GLN A 240 9.89 -0.48 16.90
N ASN A 241 10.42 -0.81 15.72
CA ASN A 241 10.81 -2.17 15.38
C ASN A 241 12.04 -2.60 16.20
N ALA A 242 13.07 -1.75 16.30
CA ALA A 242 14.29 -2.01 17.05
C ALA A 242 14.00 -2.33 18.53
N LYS A 243 13.14 -1.56 19.20
CA LYS A 243 12.75 -1.79 20.62
C LYS A 243 12.04 -3.12 20.85
N THR A 244 11.34 -3.64 19.84
CA THR A 244 10.63 -4.92 19.95
C THR A 244 11.49 -6.13 19.62
N LEU A 245 12.61 -5.95 18.92
CA LEU A 245 13.49 -7.04 18.53
C LEU A 245 14.27 -7.57 19.74
N ILE A 246 14.08 -8.85 20.06
CA ILE A 246 14.73 -9.53 21.20
C ILE A 246 15.98 -10.27 20.75
N GLY A 247 15.96 -10.83 19.54
CA GLY A 247 17.09 -11.51 18.96
C GLY A 247 16.73 -12.20 17.65
N ILE A 248 17.76 -12.67 16.98
CA ILE A 248 17.67 -13.43 15.73
C ILE A 248 18.52 -14.68 15.82
N LYS A 249 18.16 -15.70 15.05
CA LYS A 249 18.94 -16.93 14.95
C LYS A 249 18.92 -17.43 13.51
N PRO A 250 19.97 -17.15 12.72
CA PRO A 250 20.17 -17.83 11.44
C PRO A 250 20.28 -19.34 11.69
N ILE A 251 19.50 -20.12 10.95
CA ILE A 251 19.41 -21.58 11.11
C ILE A 251 20.26 -22.28 10.06
N ASP A 252 20.19 -21.80 8.82
CA ASP A 252 20.94 -22.29 7.68
C ASP A 252 21.15 -21.15 6.66
N GLU A 253 21.28 -21.48 5.37
CA GLU A 253 21.61 -20.53 4.30
C GLU A 253 20.50 -19.50 4.09
N ASP A 254 19.23 -19.90 4.18
CA ASP A 254 18.05 -19.09 3.86
C ASP A 254 16.96 -19.08 4.95
N THR A 255 17.13 -19.82 6.05
CA THR A 255 16.20 -19.83 7.17
C THR A 255 16.70 -19.00 8.35
N ILE A 256 15.83 -18.14 8.90
CA ILE A 256 16.12 -17.33 10.09
C ILE A 256 14.93 -17.29 11.06
N GLU A 257 15.21 -17.49 12.33
CA GLU A 257 14.25 -17.25 13.41
C GLU A 257 14.40 -15.82 13.93
N VAL A 258 13.29 -15.10 14.07
CA VAL A 258 13.22 -13.74 14.61
C VAL A 258 12.31 -13.72 15.82
N TYR A 259 12.80 -13.18 16.92
CA TYR A 259 12.11 -13.14 18.22
C TYR A 259 11.75 -11.70 18.56
N VAL A 260 10.46 -11.44 18.78
CA VAL A 260 9.97 -10.09 19.05
C VAL A 260 9.02 -10.01 20.23
N ASN A 261 9.09 -8.90 20.95
CA ASN A 261 8.12 -8.48 21.96
C ASN A 261 6.96 -7.71 21.30
N TYR A 262 6.31 -8.34 20.33
CA TYR A 262 5.20 -7.78 19.56
C TYR A 262 4.09 -8.83 19.39
N TRP A 263 2.84 -8.39 19.51
CA TRP A 263 1.64 -9.22 19.39
C TRP A 263 0.62 -8.57 18.49
N HIS A 264 -0.04 -9.37 17.66
CA HIS A 264 -1.23 -9.00 16.92
C HIS A 264 -2.18 -10.21 16.82
N PHE A 265 -3.48 -9.99 16.61
CA PHE A 265 -4.44 -11.10 16.40
C PHE A 265 -4.34 -11.72 14.99
N ASP A 266 -3.75 -10.99 14.05
CA ASP A 266 -3.44 -11.44 12.69
C ASP A 266 -1.94 -11.74 12.61
N GLU A 267 -1.59 -13.00 12.36
CA GLU A 267 -0.21 -13.47 12.25
C GLU A 267 0.55 -12.77 11.12
N ALA A 268 -0.12 -12.37 10.04
CA ALA A 268 0.53 -11.70 8.92
C ALA A 268 1.04 -10.30 9.29
N GLU A 269 0.41 -9.63 10.26
CA GLU A 269 0.88 -8.36 10.81
C GLU A 269 2.12 -8.58 11.70
N ILE A 270 2.18 -9.69 12.44
CA ILE A 270 3.38 -10.07 13.22
C ILE A 270 4.56 -10.36 12.29
N ALA A 271 4.32 -11.11 11.22
CA ALA A 271 5.33 -11.37 10.21
C ALA A 271 5.77 -10.07 9.51
N SER A 272 4.86 -9.16 9.17
CA SER A 272 5.25 -7.88 8.56
C SER A 272 6.09 -7.01 9.50
N TRP A 273 5.80 -7.03 10.80
CA TRP A 273 6.46 -6.18 11.79
C TRP A 273 7.95 -6.49 11.94
N ALA A 274 8.34 -7.75 11.71
CA ALA A 274 9.67 -8.26 11.98
C ALA A 274 10.31 -8.92 10.75
N ALA A 275 9.82 -8.64 9.55
CA ALA A 275 10.30 -9.26 8.31
C ALA A 275 11.78 -8.90 8.06
N PRO A 276 12.71 -9.86 8.10
CA PRO A 276 14.12 -9.60 7.84
C PRO A 276 14.34 -9.59 6.34
N TRP A 277 14.52 -8.41 5.74
CA TRP A 277 14.72 -8.30 4.29
C TRP A 277 15.54 -7.07 3.92
N SER A 278 16.45 -7.22 2.95
CA SER A 278 17.22 -6.11 2.39
C SER A 278 16.65 -5.65 1.05
N SER A 279 16.76 -4.35 0.78
CA SER A 279 16.32 -3.75 -0.49
C SER A 279 17.44 -3.50 -1.49
N MET A 280 18.70 -3.59 -1.04
CA MET A 280 19.92 -3.37 -1.82
C MET A 280 21.06 -4.24 -1.27
N PRO A 281 22.14 -4.46 -2.03
CA PRO A 281 23.32 -5.15 -1.52
C PRO A 281 23.93 -4.45 -0.30
N TRP A 282 24.40 -5.22 0.69
CA TRP A 282 24.96 -4.66 1.92
C TRP A 282 26.13 -3.70 1.67
N GLU A 283 26.95 -3.95 0.66
CA GLU A 283 28.12 -3.13 0.33
C GLU A 283 27.72 -1.72 -0.16
N VAL A 284 26.57 -1.62 -0.82
CA VAL A 284 26.02 -0.33 -1.26
C VAL A 284 25.47 0.41 -0.05
N ILE A 285 24.67 -0.24 0.80
CA ILE A 285 24.16 0.41 2.03
C ILE A 285 25.32 0.84 2.95
N ALA A 286 26.37 0.03 3.09
CA ALA A 286 27.56 0.39 3.87
C ALA A 286 28.28 1.63 3.35
N SER A 287 28.40 1.77 2.02
CA SER A 287 28.97 2.98 1.44
C SER A 287 28.07 4.21 1.61
N MET A 288 26.75 4.02 1.61
CA MET A 288 25.79 5.09 1.91
C MET A 288 25.88 5.52 3.39
N GLU A 289 25.99 4.56 4.30
CA GLU A 289 26.21 4.80 5.73
C GLU A 289 27.48 5.61 5.96
N GLU A 290 28.62 5.17 5.41
CA GLU A 290 29.90 5.86 5.54
C GLU A 290 29.84 7.31 5.01
N ALA A 291 29.20 7.52 3.87
CA ALA A 291 29.03 8.85 3.29
C ALA A 291 28.19 9.79 4.17
N VAL A 292 27.21 9.26 4.92
CA VAL A 292 26.46 10.04 5.94
C VAL A 292 27.29 10.29 7.19
N LEU A 293 28.07 9.31 7.67
CA LEU A 293 28.95 9.44 8.83
C LEU A 293 30.09 10.45 8.60
N ASP A 294 30.56 10.55 7.36
CA ASP A 294 31.50 11.58 6.87
C ASP A 294 30.89 12.98 6.81
N GLY A 295 29.55 13.09 6.95
CA GLY A 295 28.84 14.37 6.88
C GLY A 295 28.77 14.97 5.49
N LYS A 296 28.95 14.17 4.41
CA LYS A 296 28.86 14.64 3.03
C LYS A 296 27.42 14.72 2.52
N ILE A 297 26.55 13.85 3.04
CA ILE A 297 25.15 13.66 2.59
C ILE A 297 24.23 13.35 3.79
N SER A 298 22.93 13.20 3.53
CA SER A 298 21.95 12.71 4.50
C SER A 298 20.92 11.79 3.86
N PHE A 299 20.42 10.83 4.64
CA PHE A 299 19.40 9.88 4.20
C PHE A 299 18.05 10.54 3.95
N SER A 300 17.60 11.42 4.84
CA SER A 300 16.30 12.08 4.75
C SER A 300 16.37 13.56 4.37
N ARG A 301 15.23 14.07 3.89
CA ARG A 301 15.08 15.48 3.50
C ARG A 301 15.20 16.41 4.70
N SER A 302 14.64 16.04 5.85
CA SER A 302 14.71 16.84 7.08
C SER A 302 16.14 16.93 7.59
N SER A 303 16.86 15.79 7.65
CA SER A 303 18.28 15.77 8.01
C SER A 303 19.13 16.58 7.03
N SER A 304 18.93 16.41 5.72
CA SER A 304 19.62 17.20 4.67
C SER A 304 19.44 18.71 4.89
N THR A 305 18.22 19.15 5.20
CA THR A 305 17.92 20.56 5.48
C THR A 305 18.63 21.05 6.74
N SER A 306 18.56 20.28 7.83
CA SER A 306 19.16 20.65 9.12
C SER A 306 20.69 20.70 9.08
N LYS A 307 21.33 19.75 8.38
CA LYS A 307 22.78 19.60 8.27
C LYS A 307 23.37 20.43 7.12
N SER A 308 22.53 21.00 6.25
CA SER A 308 22.93 21.76 5.05
C SER A 308 23.80 20.94 4.09
N VAL A 309 23.45 19.67 3.89
CA VAL A 309 24.11 18.71 2.99
C VAL A 309 23.10 18.15 1.99
N ASN A 310 23.58 17.50 0.93
CA ASN A 310 22.69 16.92 -0.08
C ASN A 310 21.85 15.77 0.47
N TRP A 311 20.62 15.66 -0.01
CA TRP A 311 19.75 14.49 0.23
C TRP A 311 20.15 13.39 -0.76
N LEU A 312 20.71 12.30 -0.25
CA LEU A 312 21.32 11.23 -1.04
C LEU A 312 20.34 10.68 -2.07
N SER A 313 20.73 10.69 -3.34
CA SER A 313 19.95 10.09 -4.42
C SER A 313 20.82 9.24 -5.34
N LEU A 314 20.68 7.92 -5.25
CA LEU A 314 21.52 6.94 -5.96
C LEU A 314 21.36 6.99 -7.49
N ILE A 315 20.28 7.59 -7.99
CA ILE A 315 20.05 7.83 -9.42
C ILE A 315 20.82 9.06 -9.95
N VAL A 316 21.42 9.87 -9.07
CA VAL A 316 22.19 11.06 -9.45
C VAL A 316 23.67 10.67 -9.63
N PRO A 317 24.27 10.90 -10.81
CA PRO A 317 25.64 10.47 -11.10
C PRO A 317 26.70 10.91 -10.09
N ASN A 318 26.63 12.16 -9.62
CA ASN A 318 27.59 12.68 -8.64
C ASN A 318 27.49 11.97 -7.27
N ASP A 319 26.28 11.61 -6.86
CA ASP A 319 26.07 10.88 -5.61
C ASP A 319 26.51 9.42 -5.80
N ALA A 320 26.19 8.81 -6.94
CA ALA A 320 26.63 7.45 -7.29
C ALA A 320 28.16 7.32 -7.36
N GLU A 321 28.85 8.32 -7.91
CA GLU A 321 30.31 8.40 -7.91
C GLU A 321 30.90 8.42 -6.50
N MET A 322 30.28 9.15 -5.57
CA MET A 322 30.70 9.17 -4.16
C MET A 322 30.55 7.79 -3.51
N ILE A 323 29.42 7.11 -3.78
CA ILE A 323 29.18 5.73 -3.34
C ILE A 323 30.26 4.80 -3.91
N ARG A 324 30.57 4.90 -5.21
CA ARG A 324 31.64 4.11 -5.84
C ARG A 324 33.01 4.34 -5.20
N GLN A 325 33.35 5.58 -4.86
CA GLN A 325 34.61 5.92 -4.20
C GLN A 325 34.73 5.23 -2.83
N HIS A 326 33.68 5.28 -2.01
CA HIS A 326 33.65 4.58 -0.72
C HIS A 326 33.77 3.05 -0.88
N ILE A 327 33.08 2.45 -1.86
CA ILE A 327 33.21 1.01 -2.15
C ILE A 327 34.65 0.67 -2.60
N THR A 328 35.29 1.55 -3.38
CA THR A 328 36.69 1.39 -3.80
C THR A 328 37.65 1.44 -2.61
N GLU A 329 37.44 2.38 -1.68
CA GLU A 329 38.21 2.47 -0.44
C GLU A 329 38.02 1.23 0.44
N PHE A 330 36.81 0.68 0.53
CA PHE A 330 36.55 -0.58 1.23
C PHE A 330 37.33 -1.73 0.62
N LYS A 331 37.33 -1.85 -0.71
CA LYS A 331 38.09 -2.87 -1.44
C LYS A 331 39.60 -2.71 -1.21
N GLU A 332 40.15 -1.52 -1.37
CA GLU A 332 41.60 -1.27 -1.23
C GLU A 332 42.12 -1.51 0.19
N SER A 333 41.29 -1.26 1.19
CA SER A 333 41.62 -1.48 2.61
C SER A 333 41.31 -2.89 3.11
N GLY A 334 40.59 -3.70 2.34
CA GLY A 334 40.06 -4.99 2.79
C GLY A 334 39.03 -4.83 3.92
N TYR A 335 38.27 -3.73 3.90
CA TYR A 335 37.27 -3.42 4.91
C TYR A 335 36.16 -4.48 4.93
N VAL A 336 35.82 -4.94 6.13
CA VAL A 336 34.65 -5.78 6.40
C VAL A 336 33.86 -5.09 7.51
N PRO A 337 32.58 -4.72 7.28
CA PRO A 337 31.77 -4.07 8.30
C PRO A 337 31.75 -4.87 9.61
N PRO A 338 31.76 -4.22 10.79
CA PRO A 338 31.70 -4.91 12.08
C PRO A 338 30.57 -5.94 12.19
N SER A 339 29.41 -5.65 11.59
CA SER A 339 28.25 -6.54 11.53
C SER A 339 28.48 -7.83 10.73
N LEU A 340 29.50 -7.89 9.88
CA LEU A 340 29.83 -9.02 9.01
C LEU A 340 31.17 -9.69 9.34
N GLN A 341 31.89 -9.24 10.38
CA GLN A 341 33.20 -9.80 10.74
C GLN A 341 33.17 -11.30 11.12
N ASN A 342 32.02 -11.80 11.57
CA ASN A 342 31.82 -13.21 11.90
C ASN A 342 31.25 -14.03 10.73
N SER A 343 31.19 -13.47 9.51
CA SER A 343 30.71 -14.23 8.36
C SER A 343 31.62 -15.43 8.08
N GLN A 344 31.05 -16.49 7.50
CA GLN A 344 31.81 -17.67 7.10
C GLN A 344 32.58 -17.47 5.77
N HIS A 345 32.48 -16.28 5.17
CA HIS A 345 33.08 -15.98 3.88
C HIS A 345 34.53 -15.50 4.00
N GLY A 346 35.34 -15.85 3.00
CA GLY A 346 36.72 -15.36 2.86
C GLY A 346 36.79 -14.00 2.16
N SER A 347 38.00 -13.43 2.06
CA SER A 347 38.22 -12.12 1.42
C SER A 347 37.74 -12.05 -0.04
N GLU A 348 37.84 -13.16 -0.78
CA GLU A 348 37.40 -13.24 -2.18
C GLU A 348 35.91 -12.91 -2.36
N TYR A 349 35.07 -13.26 -1.38
CA TYR A 349 33.64 -12.91 -1.40
C TYR A 349 33.45 -11.40 -1.29
N PHE A 350 34.11 -10.75 -0.33
CA PHE A 350 33.97 -9.30 -0.16
C PHE A 350 34.50 -8.55 -1.38
N GLU A 351 35.64 -8.99 -1.92
CA GLU A 351 36.21 -8.41 -3.14
C GLU A 351 35.29 -8.57 -4.36
N SER A 352 34.61 -9.72 -4.55
CA SER A 352 33.67 -9.90 -5.67
C SER A 352 32.48 -8.94 -5.56
N ARG A 353 31.88 -8.85 -4.35
CA ARG A 353 30.77 -7.93 -4.05
C ARG A 353 31.14 -6.47 -4.35
N TYR A 354 32.32 -6.03 -3.90
CA TYR A 354 32.82 -4.68 -4.19
C TYR A 354 33.07 -4.45 -5.69
N ASN A 355 33.69 -5.41 -6.39
CA ASN A 355 33.93 -5.30 -7.82
C ASN A 355 32.62 -5.17 -8.61
N ALA A 356 31.66 -6.06 -8.36
CA ALA A 356 30.38 -6.04 -9.06
C ALA A 356 29.61 -4.73 -8.86
N SER A 357 29.64 -4.17 -7.65
CA SER A 357 29.00 -2.88 -7.36
C SER A 357 29.73 -1.69 -8.00
N ILE A 358 31.08 -1.71 -8.06
CA ILE A 358 31.88 -0.70 -8.76
C ILE A 358 31.59 -0.75 -10.27
N ASP A 359 31.67 -1.94 -10.87
CA ASP A 359 31.45 -2.18 -12.29
C ASP A 359 30.03 -1.73 -12.69
N TRP A 360 29.02 -2.06 -11.88
CA TRP A 360 27.65 -1.59 -12.10
C TRP A 360 27.54 -0.06 -12.19
N ILE A 361 28.17 0.66 -11.25
CA ILE A 361 28.12 2.13 -11.22
C ILE A 361 28.86 2.71 -12.43
N GLU A 362 30.00 2.12 -12.82
CA GLU A 362 30.76 2.53 -14.01
C GLU A 362 29.99 2.33 -15.31
N GLU A 363 29.24 1.24 -15.43
CA GLU A 363 28.48 0.89 -16.62
C GLU A 363 27.16 1.68 -16.74
N ASN A 364 26.50 1.99 -15.62
CA ASN A 364 25.14 2.53 -15.60
C ASN A 364 25.04 4.01 -15.15
N ASP A 365 26.14 4.61 -14.67
CA ASP A 365 26.19 6.01 -14.17
C ASP A 365 25.24 6.27 -12.97
N HIS A 366 24.88 5.21 -12.24
CA HIS A 366 24.05 5.27 -11.04
C HIS A 366 24.32 4.11 -10.08
N ALA A 367 23.98 4.28 -8.80
CA ALA A 367 24.16 3.28 -7.75
C ALA A 367 22.87 2.52 -7.38
N VAL A 368 21.85 2.55 -8.25
CA VAL A 368 20.59 1.82 -8.04
C VAL A 368 20.78 0.34 -8.37
N ILE A 369 20.93 -0.49 -7.34
CA ILE A 369 21.02 -1.97 -7.44
C ILE A 369 19.96 -2.55 -6.50
N SER A 370 19.09 -3.43 -7.01
CA SER A 370 18.08 -4.12 -6.20
C SER A 370 17.80 -5.52 -6.76
N ASN A 371 16.67 -6.14 -6.46
CA ASN A 371 16.40 -7.56 -6.67
C ASN A 371 15.05 -7.85 -7.36
N GLY A 372 14.40 -6.82 -7.90
CA GLY A 372 13.10 -6.93 -8.55
C GLY A 372 13.18 -7.38 -10.02
N PRO A 373 12.02 -7.59 -10.65
CA PRO A 373 11.90 -8.11 -12.02
C PRO A 373 12.39 -7.14 -13.11
N PHE A 374 12.64 -5.89 -12.78
CA PHE A 374 13.25 -4.91 -13.66
C PHE A 374 14.44 -4.26 -12.99
N TYR A 375 15.43 -3.83 -13.76
CA TYR A 375 16.52 -2.97 -13.29
C TYR A 375 16.43 -1.59 -13.95
N LEU A 376 17.03 -0.58 -13.31
CA LEU A 376 17.13 0.75 -13.89
C LEU A 376 18.19 0.72 -14.99
N ASP A 377 17.78 1.00 -16.22
CA ASP A 377 18.69 1.00 -17.38
C ASP A 377 19.18 2.42 -17.72
N ASN A 378 18.28 3.40 -17.64
CA ASN A 378 18.63 4.76 -17.97
C ASN A 378 17.72 5.77 -17.29
N TYR A 379 18.32 6.89 -16.88
CA TYR A 379 17.66 8.04 -16.30
C TYR A 379 18.02 9.30 -17.09
N SER A 380 17.03 9.90 -17.74
CA SER A 380 17.22 11.11 -18.54
C SER A 380 16.29 12.23 -18.06
N PRO A 381 16.78 13.10 -17.15
CA PRO A 381 16.04 14.29 -16.71
C PRO A 381 15.66 15.22 -17.86
N GLU A 382 16.57 15.38 -18.83
CA GLU A 382 16.40 16.28 -19.98
C GLU A 382 15.22 15.87 -20.87
N SER A 383 15.10 14.57 -21.16
CA SER A 383 13.99 14.01 -21.91
C SER A 383 12.78 13.64 -21.05
N ARG A 384 12.88 13.82 -19.72
CA ARG A 384 11.88 13.41 -18.73
C ARG A 384 11.45 11.96 -18.89
N THR A 385 12.43 11.08 -19.11
CA THR A 385 12.21 9.65 -19.33
C THR A 385 13.07 8.83 -18.37
N ILE A 386 12.47 7.79 -17.81
CA ILE A 386 13.17 6.70 -17.12
C ILE A 386 12.89 5.42 -17.90
N THR A 387 13.94 4.65 -18.16
CA THR A 387 13.85 3.34 -18.80
C THR A 387 14.26 2.28 -17.78
N ILE A 388 13.38 1.31 -17.59
CA ILE A 388 13.65 0.10 -16.82
C ILE A 388 13.60 -1.09 -17.79
N LYS A 389 14.49 -2.05 -17.61
CA LYS A 389 14.58 -3.26 -18.45
C LYS A 389 14.30 -4.49 -17.62
N ALA A 390 13.69 -5.50 -18.24
CA ALA A 390 13.43 -6.77 -17.58
C ALA A 390 14.77 -7.38 -17.12
N PHE A 391 14.78 -7.88 -15.89
CA PHE A 391 15.92 -8.60 -15.33
C PHE A 391 15.75 -10.09 -15.64
N ASP A 392 16.11 -10.46 -16.87
CA ASP A 392 15.98 -11.82 -17.41
C ASP A 392 17.14 -12.73 -16.94
N SER A 393 17.41 -12.78 -15.64
CA SER A 393 18.37 -13.72 -15.06
C SER A 393 17.71 -15.05 -14.70
N ASP A 394 18.42 -16.17 -14.94
CA ASP A 394 18.07 -17.49 -14.41
C ASP A 394 18.03 -17.51 -12.86
N GLY A 395 18.68 -16.53 -12.21
CA GLY A 395 18.69 -16.33 -10.76
C GLY A 395 17.49 -15.55 -10.19
N TYR A 396 16.58 -15.02 -11.03
CA TYR A 396 15.35 -14.37 -10.56
C TYR A 396 14.27 -15.43 -10.24
N PRO A 397 13.67 -15.45 -9.02
CA PRO A 397 12.87 -16.58 -8.57
C PRO A 397 11.43 -16.62 -9.11
N PHE A 398 10.93 -15.57 -9.74
CA PHE A 398 9.54 -15.52 -10.21
C PHE A 398 9.43 -15.58 -11.72
N LYS A 399 8.52 -16.43 -12.18
CA LYS A 399 8.14 -16.51 -13.59
C LYS A 399 7.14 -15.42 -13.94
N ALA A 400 7.11 -15.05 -15.22
CA ALA A 400 6.03 -14.25 -15.80
C ALA A 400 4.66 -14.83 -15.42
N GLY A 401 3.73 -13.94 -15.07
CA GLY A 401 2.37 -14.32 -14.66
C GLY A 401 2.19 -14.66 -13.18
N LYS A 402 3.22 -14.49 -12.33
CA LYS A 402 3.12 -14.67 -10.86
C LYS A 402 1.91 -13.94 -10.23
N TRP A 403 1.50 -12.81 -10.81
CA TRP A 403 0.43 -11.95 -10.30
C TRP A 403 -0.91 -12.05 -11.07
N GLU A 404 -1.04 -12.99 -12.02
CA GLU A 404 -2.26 -13.17 -12.83
C GLU A 404 -3.54 -13.35 -12.00
N LYS A 405 -3.42 -13.96 -10.82
CA LYS A 405 -4.53 -14.14 -9.87
C LYS A 405 -5.22 -12.83 -9.48
N PHE A 406 -4.55 -11.69 -9.60
CA PHE A 406 -5.08 -10.37 -9.29
C PHE A 406 -5.78 -9.68 -10.47
N GLU A 407 -5.75 -10.26 -11.67
CA GLU A 407 -6.46 -9.72 -12.83
C GLU A 407 -7.98 -9.88 -12.72
N GLN A 408 -8.45 -10.95 -12.09
CA GLN A 408 -9.86 -11.37 -12.06
C GLN A 408 -10.49 -11.22 -10.68
N VAL A 409 -10.40 -10.02 -10.10
CA VAL A 409 -11.05 -9.72 -8.82
C VAL A 409 -12.57 -9.71 -8.95
N LYS A 410 -13.25 -10.37 -8.01
CA LYS A 410 -14.71 -10.38 -7.93
C LYS A 410 -15.16 -9.42 -6.84
N TYR A 411 -15.79 -8.32 -7.23
CA TYR A 411 -16.34 -7.36 -6.29
C TYR A 411 -17.70 -7.83 -5.75
N PRO A 412 -18.00 -7.58 -4.46
CA PRO A 412 -19.34 -7.77 -3.94
C PRO A 412 -20.30 -6.87 -4.71
N LYS A 413 -21.52 -7.35 -4.93
CA LYS A 413 -22.54 -6.60 -5.64
C LYS A 413 -23.92 -6.89 -5.08
N ILE A 414 -24.72 -5.86 -4.91
CA ILE A 414 -26.15 -5.97 -4.62
C ILE A 414 -26.89 -6.03 -5.96
N VAL A 415 -27.61 -7.13 -6.20
CA VAL A 415 -28.32 -7.39 -7.46
C VAL A 415 -29.76 -6.91 -7.39
N ASP A 416 -30.47 -7.24 -6.31
CA ASP A 416 -31.87 -6.88 -6.10
C ASP A 416 -32.19 -6.74 -4.61
N ILE A 417 -33.14 -5.87 -4.28
CA ILE A 417 -33.65 -5.69 -2.92
C ILE A 417 -35.16 -5.56 -2.98
N LYS A 418 -35.87 -6.37 -2.21
CA LYS A 418 -37.33 -6.28 -2.11
C LYS A 418 -37.73 -5.66 -0.79
N ILE A 419 -38.00 -4.36 -0.83
CA ILE A 419 -38.58 -3.63 0.30
C ILE A 419 -39.95 -3.07 -0.10
N PRO A 420 -41.00 -3.24 0.73
CA PRO A 420 -42.29 -2.60 0.50
C PRO A 420 -42.20 -1.07 0.58
N ASP A 421 -42.97 -0.37 -0.25
CA ASP A 421 -43.08 1.10 -0.18
C ASP A 421 -43.66 1.58 1.15
N THR A 422 -44.52 0.76 1.77
CA THR A 422 -45.13 1.01 3.08
C THR A 422 -44.86 -0.11 4.07
N VAL A 423 -44.48 0.27 5.29
CA VAL A 423 -44.20 -0.62 6.42
C VAL A 423 -45.12 -0.25 7.56
N THR A 424 -45.85 -1.21 8.11
CA THR A 424 -46.68 -0.96 9.30
C THR A 424 -45.82 -1.01 10.55
N LEU A 425 -45.90 0.02 11.40
CA LEU A 425 -45.20 0.08 12.67
C LEU A 425 -45.58 -1.10 13.58
N GLY A 426 -44.60 -1.64 14.31
CA GLY A 426 -44.82 -2.76 15.22
C GLY A 426 -45.13 -4.10 14.54
N LYS A 427 -44.91 -4.23 13.23
CA LYS A 427 -45.00 -5.51 12.51
C LYS A 427 -43.63 -5.95 12.03
N LEU A 428 -43.41 -7.26 11.99
CA LEU A 428 -42.19 -7.83 11.42
C LEU A 428 -42.05 -7.44 9.94
N LEU A 429 -40.86 -6.96 9.54
CA LEU A 429 -40.50 -6.68 8.16
C LEU A 429 -39.38 -7.62 7.72
N SER A 430 -39.60 -8.33 6.61
CA SER A 430 -38.56 -9.08 5.90
C SER A 430 -38.16 -8.32 4.64
N VAL A 431 -36.86 -8.12 4.48
CA VAL A 431 -36.23 -7.51 3.30
C VAL A 431 -35.23 -8.52 2.74
N PRO A 432 -35.61 -9.31 1.73
CA PRO A 432 -34.66 -10.16 1.02
C PRO A 432 -33.77 -9.31 0.12
N VAL A 433 -32.48 -9.62 0.15
CA VAL A 433 -31.40 -8.96 -0.58
C VAL A 433 -30.65 -10.01 -1.38
N GLU A 434 -30.63 -9.84 -2.70
CA GLU A 434 -29.84 -10.67 -3.60
C GLU A 434 -28.47 -10.04 -3.81
N THR A 435 -27.41 -10.82 -3.65
CA THR A 435 -26.02 -10.39 -3.79
C THR A 435 -25.17 -11.37 -4.59
N GLU A 436 -24.08 -10.89 -5.16
CA GLU A 436 -23.04 -11.69 -5.79
C GLU A 436 -21.71 -11.44 -5.08
N ASN A 437 -20.84 -12.45 -5.01
CA ASN A 437 -19.46 -12.38 -4.48
C ASN A 437 -19.33 -11.68 -3.12
N SER A 438 -20.35 -11.78 -2.28
CA SER A 438 -20.43 -11.11 -0.99
C SER A 438 -20.29 -12.13 0.13
N SER A 439 -19.49 -11.82 1.15
CA SER A 439 -19.35 -12.61 2.37
C SER A 439 -20.31 -12.13 3.47
N ALA A 440 -20.65 -10.85 3.48
CA ALA A 440 -21.55 -10.28 4.47
C ALA A 440 -22.38 -9.10 3.92
N ILE A 441 -23.48 -8.83 4.60
CA ILE A 441 -24.33 -7.65 4.41
C ILE A 441 -24.40 -6.88 5.71
N HIS A 442 -24.05 -5.60 5.67
CA HIS A 442 -24.23 -4.64 6.75
C HIS A 442 -25.46 -3.79 6.41
N TYR A 443 -26.39 -3.65 7.35
CA TYR A 443 -27.57 -2.83 7.14
C TYR A 443 -27.75 -1.80 8.25
N PHE A 444 -28.28 -0.64 7.89
CA PHE A 444 -28.60 0.46 8.78
C PHE A 444 -29.96 1.01 8.40
N VAL A 445 -30.89 1.06 9.35
CA VAL A 445 -32.19 1.68 9.18
C VAL A 445 -32.22 2.94 10.02
N SER A 446 -32.59 4.05 9.40
CA SER A 446 -32.64 5.36 10.04
C SER A 446 -34.04 5.94 9.96
N ASN A 447 -34.41 6.66 11.02
CA ASN A 447 -35.68 7.39 11.09
C ASN A 447 -35.63 8.68 10.26
N SER A 448 -36.72 9.46 10.31
CA SER A 448 -36.86 10.71 9.55
C SER A 448 -35.85 11.79 9.93
N LYS A 449 -35.25 11.70 11.13
CA LYS A 449 -34.21 12.60 11.64
C LYS A 449 -32.79 12.17 11.26
N GLY A 450 -32.64 11.02 10.59
CA GLY A 450 -31.35 10.43 10.26
C GLY A 450 -30.68 9.69 11.43
N GLU A 451 -31.41 9.44 12.52
CA GLU A 451 -30.92 8.65 13.65
C GLU A 451 -31.04 7.16 13.29
N THR A 452 -29.98 6.38 13.52
CA THR A 452 -30.01 4.93 13.25
C THR A 452 -30.84 4.23 14.33
N VAL A 453 -31.94 3.60 13.93
CA VAL A 453 -32.86 2.88 14.83
C VAL A 453 -32.47 1.41 14.99
N VAL A 454 -31.99 0.79 13.92
CA VAL A 454 -31.53 -0.60 13.91
C VAL A 454 -30.39 -0.75 12.90
N SER A 455 -29.39 -1.55 13.25
CA SER A 455 -28.32 -1.94 12.35
C SER A 455 -27.86 -3.35 12.68
N GLY A 456 -27.21 -4.02 11.72
CA GLY A 456 -26.71 -5.36 11.94
C GLY A 456 -25.87 -5.88 10.78
N ILE A 457 -25.31 -7.08 10.98
CA ILE A 457 -24.50 -7.80 10.01
C ILE A 457 -25.12 -9.18 9.79
N LYS A 458 -25.23 -9.60 8.54
CA LYS A 458 -25.69 -10.94 8.14
C LYS A 458 -24.65 -11.57 7.21
N SER A 459 -24.29 -12.83 7.44
CA SER A 459 -23.45 -13.57 6.50
C SER A 459 -24.19 -13.81 5.18
N ALA A 460 -23.47 -13.66 4.07
CA ALA A 460 -23.95 -13.93 2.72
C ALA A 460 -23.21 -15.18 2.18
N SER A 461 -23.90 -16.31 2.11
CA SER A 461 -23.32 -17.58 1.59
C SER A 461 -24.06 -18.15 0.38
N ASN A 462 -25.29 -17.73 0.12
CA ASN A 462 -26.18 -18.31 -0.89
C ASN A 462 -26.72 -17.28 -1.90
N ASN A 463 -26.03 -16.16 -2.11
CA ASN A 463 -26.47 -15.03 -2.94
C ASN A 463 -27.82 -14.40 -2.54
N LEU A 464 -28.51 -14.91 -1.53
CA LEU A 464 -29.74 -14.37 -0.99
C LEU A 464 -29.62 -14.29 0.53
N VAL A 465 -29.86 -13.09 1.06
CA VAL A 465 -29.78 -12.79 2.48
C VAL A 465 -31.08 -12.12 2.91
N GLU A 466 -31.64 -12.54 4.04
CA GLU A 466 -32.86 -11.97 4.57
C GLU A 466 -32.54 -11.05 5.76
N ILE A 467 -32.83 -9.76 5.60
CA ILE A 467 -32.81 -8.79 6.70
C ILE A 467 -34.19 -8.84 7.36
N ILE A 468 -34.22 -9.22 8.63
CA ILE A 468 -35.46 -9.29 9.41
C ILE A 468 -35.42 -8.15 10.43
N LEU A 469 -36.35 -7.21 10.32
CA LEU A 469 -36.62 -6.22 11.36
C LEU A 469 -37.76 -6.72 12.23
N THR A 470 -37.51 -6.83 13.53
CA THR A 470 -38.50 -7.28 14.51
C THR A 470 -39.63 -6.26 14.71
N GLU A 471 -40.69 -6.65 15.41
CA GLU A 471 -41.75 -5.72 15.81
C GLU A 471 -41.21 -4.57 16.68
N GLU A 472 -40.24 -4.87 17.55
CA GLU A 472 -39.54 -3.86 18.35
C GLU A 472 -38.75 -2.89 17.47
N ASP A 473 -38.01 -3.41 16.47
CA ASP A 473 -37.27 -2.57 15.52
C ASP A 473 -38.17 -1.63 14.75
N THR A 474 -39.26 -2.14 14.20
CA THR A 474 -40.19 -1.35 13.39
C THR A 474 -41.03 -0.39 14.23
N SER A 475 -41.26 -0.67 15.52
CA SER A 475 -41.93 0.27 16.44
C SER A 475 -41.11 1.53 16.74
N ARG A 476 -39.78 1.48 16.53
CA ARG A 476 -38.86 2.61 16.74
C ARG A 476 -38.75 3.54 15.52
N LEU A 477 -39.39 3.20 14.41
CA LEU A 477 -39.44 4.05 13.22
C LEU A 477 -40.38 5.24 13.43
N ASP A 478 -40.11 6.33 12.72
CA ASP A 478 -41.01 7.49 12.72
C ASP A 478 -42.13 7.26 11.69
N VAL A 479 -43.36 7.70 12.02
CA VAL A 479 -44.43 7.80 11.00
C VAL A 479 -43.95 8.72 9.87
N GLY A 480 -44.02 8.23 8.64
CA GLY A 480 -43.49 8.94 7.47
C GLY A 480 -42.20 8.32 6.93
N GLY A 481 -41.31 9.16 6.41
CA GLY A 481 -40.13 8.70 5.66
C GLY A 481 -39.03 8.12 6.56
N ASN A 482 -38.61 6.89 6.25
CA ASN A 482 -37.48 6.20 6.85
C ASN A 482 -36.51 5.76 5.76
N THR A 483 -35.26 5.48 6.10
CA THR A 483 -34.23 5.08 5.12
C THR A 483 -33.59 3.78 5.53
N ILE A 484 -33.40 2.87 4.58
CA ILE A 484 -32.53 1.71 4.72
C ILE A 484 -31.27 1.92 3.87
N LYS A 485 -30.11 1.65 4.47
CA LYS A 485 -28.81 1.58 3.81
C LYS A 485 -28.27 0.17 3.97
N ILE A 486 -27.78 -0.40 2.89
CA ILE A 486 -27.26 -1.76 2.82
C ILE A 486 -25.88 -1.69 2.16
N PHE A 487 -24.91 -2.37 2.75
CA PHE A 487 -23.57 -2.55 2.20
C PHE A 487 -23.29 -4.04 2.08
N ALA A 488 -23.02 -4.51 0.86
CA ALA A 488 -22.51 -5.86 0.63
C ALA A 488 -20.97 -5.81 0.67
N SER A 489 -20.36 -6.64 1.50
CA SER A 489 -18.91 -6.74 1.70
C SER A 489 -18.40 -8.13 1.31
N SER A 490 -17.11 -8.23 0.98
CA SER A 490 -16.44 -9.47 0.56
C SER A 490 -15.10 -9.60 1.28
N ASP A 491 -14.72 -10.82 1.63
CA ASP A 491 -13.39 -11.12 2.18
C ASP A 491 -12.29 -11.12 1.12
N GLU A 492 -12.66 -11.19 -0.17
CA GLU A 492 -11.74 -11.20 -1.32
C GLU A 492 -11.42 -9.79 -1.83
N ALA A 493 -12.37 -8.85 -1.70
CA ALA A 493 -12.24 -7.47 -2.13
C ALA A 493 -12.94 -6.50 -1.16
N LEU A 494 -12.15 -5.73 -0.40
CA LEU A 494 -12.63 -4.81 0.63
C LEU A 494 -13.15 -3.47 0.07
N ARG A 495 -13.87 -3.52 -1.05
CA ARG A 495 -14.67 -2.42 -1.56
C ARG A 495 -16.13 -2.83 -1.52
N PRO A 496 -16.91 -2.38 -0.52
CA PRO A 496 -18.31 -2.75 -0.44
C PRO A 496 -19.12 -2.11 -1.57
N ASP A 497 -20.19 -2.80 -1.96
CA ASP A 497 -21.23 -2.22 -2.80
C ASP A 497 -22.36 -1.68 -1.91
N GLY A 498 -22.82 -0.48 -2.22
CA GLY A 498 -23.73 0.28 -1.36
C GLY A 498 -25.05 0.56 -2.03
N TYR A 499 -26.14 0.27 -1.34
CA TYR A 499 -27.50 0.59 -1.75
C TYR A 499 -28.20 1.41 -0.67
N SER A 500 -29.00 2.40 -1.07
CA SER A 500 -29.84 3.17 -0.16
C SER A 500 -31.19 3.48 -0.79
N THR A 501 -32.26 3.25 -0.05
CA THR A 501 -33.61 3.64 -0.44
C THR A 501 -34.43 4.09 0.77
N SER A 502 -35.55 4.76 0.52
CA SER A 502 -36.49 5.20 1.53
C SER A 502 -37.81 4.46 1.43
N PHE A 503 -38.49 4.28 2.56
CA PHE A 503 -39.80 3.67 2.67
C PHE A 503 -40.66 4.43 3.68
N ILE A 504 -41.98 4.29 3.60
CA ILE A 504 -42.92 5.03 4.46
C ILE A 504 -43.41 4.12 5.58
N ALA A 505 -43.23 4.53 6.83
CA ALA A 505 -43.81 3.82 7.98
C ALA A 505 -45.17 4.42 8.36
N VAL A 506 -46.16 3.56 8.64
CA VAL A 506 -47.55 3.93 8.95
C VAL A 506 -48.07 3.19 10.19
N GLU A 507 -48.94 3.83 10.98
CA GLU A 507 -49.51 3.24 12.21
C GLU A 507 -50.50 2.09 11.93
N GLU A 508 -51.27 2.19 10.85
CA GLU A 508 -52.18 1.15 10.38
C GLU A 508 -51.92 0.83 8.90
N GLN A 509 -52.39 -0.32 8.43
CA GLN A 509 -52.17 -0.83 7.07
C GLN A 509 -52.91 0.04 6.04
N ALA A 510 -52.35 1.21 5.74
CA ALA A 510 -52.85 2.15 4.75
C ALA A 510 -52.16 1.85 3.42
N SER A 511 -52.96 1.55 2.38
CA SER A 511 -52.48 1.67 1.01
C SER A 511 -52.10 3.13 0.77
N LEU A 512 -50.94 3.38 0.14
CA LEU A 512 -50.63 4.73 -0.34
C LEU A 512 -51.83 5.23 -1.14
N PRO A 513 -52.25 6.51 -0.97
CA PRO A 513 -53.28 7.05 -1.82
C PRO A 513 -52.82 6.89 -3.26
N THR A 514 -53.59 6.18 -4.07
CA THR A 514 -53.44 6.23 -5.53
C THR A 514 -53.69 7.67 -5.90
N VAL A 515 -52.63 8.47 -6.04
CA VAL A 515 -52.75 9.77 -6.67
C VAL A 515 -53.23 9.43 -8.08
N PRO A 516 -54.42 9.86 -8.50
CA PRO A 516 -54.75 9.80 -9.90
C PRO A 516 -53.63 10.60 -10.54
N ILE A 517 -52.79 9.94 -11.35
CA ILE A 517 -51.97 10.68 -12.30
C ILE A 517 -53.01 11.49 -13.04
N LEU A 518 -53.09 12.80 -12.76
CA LEU A 518 -53.66 13.71 -13.71
C LEU A 518 -52.78 13.49 -14.93
N GLU A 519 -53.27 12.68 -15.88
CA GLU A 519 -52.85 12.83 -17.25
C GLU A 519 -52.87 14.33 -17.45
N ALA A 520 -51.69 14.91 -17.66
CA ALA A 520 -51.66 16.27 -18.11
C ALA A 520 -52.55 16.27 -19.35
N GLU A 521 -53.69 16.96 -19.29
CA GLU A 521 -54.38 17.43 -20.47
C GLU A 521 -53.40 18.39 -21.16
N SER A 522 -52.41 17.81 -21.81
CA SER A 522 -51.77 18.40 -22.97
C SER A 522 -52.73 18.19 -24.12
N ASN A 523 -53.90 18.84 -24.05
CA ASN A 523 -54.54 19.35 -25.24
C ASN A 523 -53.67 20.52 -25.74
N VAL A 524 -52.45 20.19 -26.16
CA VAL A 524 -51.82 20.91 -27.26
C VAL A 524 -52.40 20.23 -28.48
N GLU A 525 -53.45 20.82 -29.05
CA GLU A 525 -53.74 20.59 -30.46
C GLU A 525 -52.40 20.68 -31.19
N GLY A 526 -51.98 19.54 -31.76
CA GLY A 526 -50.79 19.48 -32.56
C GLY A 526 -50.97 20.40 -33.75
N VAL A 527 -50.54 21.66 -33.62
CA VAL A 527 -50.30 22.51 -34.77
C VAL A 527 -49.08 21.92 -35.46
N SER A 528 -49.34 20.93 -36.31
CA SER A 528 -48.40 20.48 -37.32
C SER A 528 -48.05 21.69 -38.16
N TYR A 529 -46.77 22.09 -38.16
CA TYR A 529 -46.22 23.01 -39.15
C TYR A 529 -45.55 22.18 -40.25
N PRO A 530 -46.31 21.56 -41.18
CA PRO A 530 -45.72 20.80 -42.29
C PRO A 530 -44.80 21.68 -43.16
N GLY A 531 -44.96 23.01 -43.10
CA GLY A 531 -44.07 23.98 -43.73
C GLY A 531 -42.63 23.98 -43.19
N ILE A 532 -42.43 23.84 -41.88
CA ILE A 532 -41.08 23.93 -41.28
C ILE A 532 -40.30 22.64 -41.53
N ALA A 533 -40.94 21.47 -41.42
CA ALA A 533 -40.34 20.18 -41.78
C ALA A 533 -40.00 20.13 -43.28
N SER A 534 -40.86 20.68 -44.15
CA SER A 534 -40.59 20.77 -45.59
C SER A 534 -39.42 21.70 -45.94
N ILE A 535 -39.24 22.80 -45.20
CA ILE A 535 -38.10 23.71 -45.37
C ILE A 535 -36.78 23.04 -44.95
N ILE A 536 -36.78 22.28 -43.84
CA ILE A 536 -35.59 21.56 -43.36
C ILE A 536 -35.21 20.44 -44.34
N ILE A 537 -36.19 19.64 -44.78
CA ILE A 537 -35.96 18.58 -45.78
C ILE A 537 -35.51 19.19 -47.12
N GLY A 538 -36.11 20.30 -47.54
CA GLY A 538 -35.70 21.04 -48.73
C GLY A 538 -34.25 21.55 -48.65
N ALA A 539 -33.84 22.11 -47.51
CA ALA A 539 -32.47 22.58 -47.30
C ALA A 539 -31.44 21.44 -47.34
N ILE A 540 -31.79 20.27 -46.77
CA ILE A 540 -30.95 19.07 -46.81
C ILE A 540 -30.81 18.56 -48.25
N ILE A 541 -31.90 18.48 -49.01
CA ILE A 541 -31.87 18.04 -50.41
C ILE A 541 -31.04 19.01 -51.27
N VAL A 542 -31.19 20.32 -51.09
CA VAL A 542 -30.37 21.33 -51.80
C VAL A 542 -28.89 21.18 -51.43
N GLY A 543 -28.57 20.98 -50.15
CA GLY A 543 -27.21 20.72 -49.67
C GLY A 543 -26.58 19.48 -50.33
N ILE A 544 -27.33 18.39 -50.42
CA ILE A 544 -26.89 17.15 -51.08
C ILE A 544 -26.69 17.36 -52.59
N ILE A 545 -27.60 18.07 -53.27
CA ILE A 545 -27.46 18.37 -54.70
C ILE A 545 -26.23 19.25 -54.97
N VAL A 546 -25.99 20.27 -54.14
CA VAL A 546 -24.81 21.14 -54.24
C VAL A 546 -23.52 20.35 -54.00
N TYR A 547 -23.51 19.47 -53.00
CA TYR A 547 -22.38 18.59 -52.71
C TYR A 547 -22.08 17.64 -53.88
N ILE A 548 -23.10 16.98 -54.44
CA ILE A 548 -22.94 16.08 -55.60
C ILE A 548 -22.48 16.85 -56.84
N ARG A 549 -23.01 18.06 -57.09
CA ARG A 549 -22.55 18.92 -58.19
C ARG A 549 -21.10 19.36 -58.04
N ARG A 550 -20.66 19.75 -56.82
CA ARG A 550 -19.25 20.07 -56.54
C ARG A 550 -18.35 18.86 -56.75
N LYS A 551 -18.76 17.68 -56.26
CA LYS A 551 -18.01 16.42 -56.43
C LYS A 551 -17.92 15.98 -57.89
N ARG A 552 -18.95 16.23 -58.71
CA ARG A 552 -18.93 15.96 -60.17
C ARG A 552 -18.09 16.99 -60.95
N LYS A 553 -18.05 18.26 -60.54
CA LYS A 553 -17.17 19.28 -61.16
C LYS A 553 -15.68 19.02 -60.84
N ALA A 554 -15.37 18.54 -59.65
CA ALA A 554 -14.00 18.15 -59.26
C ALA A 554 -13.48 16.87 -59.94
N LYS A 555 -14.36 16.05 -60.53
CA LYS A 555 -14.00 14.86 -61.32
C LYS A 555 -13.92 15.11 -62.83
N ARG A 556 -14.19 16.34 -63.29
CA ARG A 556 -14.13 16.76 -64.71
C ARG A 556 -13.23 17.99 -64.92
N ALA A 557 -12.38 18.31 -63.94
CA ALA A 557 -11.32 19.32 -64.02
C ALA A 557 -9.97 18.61 -63.99
#